data_AF-A0A7S0FLD2-F1
#
_entry.id   AF-A0A7S0FLD2-F1
#
_cell.length_a   1.000
_cell.length_b   1.000
_cell.length_c   1.000
_cell.angle_alpha   90.00
_cell.angle_beta   90.00
_cell.angle_gamma   90.00
#
_symmetry.space_group_name_H-M   'P 1'
#
loop_
_entity.id
_entity.type
_entity.pdbx_description
1 polymer ?
#
loop_
_entity_poly.entity_id
_entity_poly.type
_entity_poly.pdbx_seq_one_letter_code
_entity_poly.pdbx_strand_id
1 'polypeptide(L)'
;NVDLEKFPWDPFGATLCRDVFGGRVTKDSDQVILDELVDSVFTARCFDINFQLASVDGAPTLPDGTSKDECFAWIASLPSHTPPTWVGLGADAEEARAERIAKSIIGKVGSV
;
A
#
# COMPACT_ATOMS: atom_id res chain seq x y z
N ASN A 1 26.41 -4.77 2.94
CA ASN A 1 25.48 -4.20 3.93
C ASN A 1 25.46 -2.69 3.76
N VAL A 2 24.29 -2.07 3.67
CA VAL A 2 24.13 -0.61 3.51
C VAL A 2 23.97 0.02 4.89
N ASP A 3 24.56 1.18 5.09
CA ASP A 3 24.37 1.97 6.30
C ASP A 3 23.05 2.74 6.19
N LEU A 4 22.04 2.30 6.94
CA LEU A 4 20.67 2.83 6.86
C LEU A 4 20.55 4.25 7.40
N GLU A 5 21.45 4.69 8.28
CA GLU A 5 21.48 6.07 8.78
C GLU A 5 22.02 7.04 7.72
N LYS A 6 22.84 6.54 6.79
CA LYS A 6 23.39 7.33 5.68
C LYS A 6 22.57 7.27 4.41
N PHE A 7 21.53 6.42 4.37
CA PHE A 7 20.66 6.34 3.21
C PHE A 7 19.84 7.64 3.10
N PRO A 8 19.76 8.25 1.91
CA PRO A 8 19.03 9.51 1.72
C PRO A 8 17.52 9.23 1.64
N TRP A 9 16.89 8.98 2.77
CA TRP A 9 15.45 8.69 2.88
C TRP A 9 14.60 9.83 2.31
N ASP A 10 14.83 11.08 2.72
CA ASP A 10 14.00 12.21 2.26
C ASP A 10 14.09 12.44 0.74
N PRO A 11 15.29 12.48 0.12
CA PRO A 11 15.38 12.58 -1.34
C PRO A 11 14.77 11.38 -2.06
N PHE A 12 14.92 10.17 -1.51
CA PHE A 12 14.34 8.96 -2.09
C PHE A 12 12.80 9.00 -2.06
N GLY A 13 12.21 9.33 -0.92
CA GLY A 13 10.76 9.51 -0.78
C GLY A 13 10.25 10.63 -1.69
N ALA A 14 10.94 11.76 -1.75
CA ALA A 14 10.57 12.87 -2.63
C ALA A 14 10.55 12.47 -4.12
N THR A 15 11.51 11.65 -4.59
CA THR A 15 11.51 11.13 -5.96
C THR A 15 10.31 10.22 -6.21
N LEU A 16 9.95 9.33 -5.27
CA LEU A 16 8.76 8.50 -5.40
C LEU A 16 7.49 9.36 -5.45
N CYS A 17 7.35 10.29 -4.52
CA CYS A 17 6.20 11.15 -4.37
C CYS A 17 6.00 12.11 -5.53
N ARG A 18 7.06 12.65 -6.14
CA ARG A 18 6.96 13.70 -7.16
C ARG A 18 7.19 13.20 -8.58
N ASP A 19 8.26 12.45 -8.79
CA ASP A 19 8.75 12.14 -10.13
C ASP A 19 8.15 10.83 -10.67
N VAL A 20 7.98 9.83 -9.80
CA VAL A 20 7.48 8.50 -10.21
C VAL A 20 5.97 8.43 -10.15
N PHE A 21 5.38 8.75 -8.98
CA PHE A 21 3.94 8.60 -8.74
C PHE A 21 3.18 9.93 -8.81
N GLY A 22 3.73 11.02 -8.25
CA GLY A 22 3.06 12.33 -8.18
C GLY A 22 2.84 13.03 -9.51
N GLY A 23 3.64 12.74 -10.54
CA GLY A 23 3.45 13.33 -11.87
C GLY A 23 2.07 13.07 -12.51
N ARG A 24 1.32 12.08 -11.99
CA ARG A 24 -0.06 11.77 -12.40
C ARG A 24 -1.12 12.28 -11.44
N VAL A 25 -0.72 12.74 -10.25
CA VAL A 25 -1.61 13.23 -9.20
C VAL A 25 -1.92 14.69 -9.48
N THR A 26 -3.21 15.02 -9.65
CA THR A 26 -3.66 16.38 -10.00
C THR A 26 -4.31 17.12 -8.85
N LYS A 27 -4.63 16.42 -7.75
CA LYS A 27 -5.24 17.00 -6.56
C LYS A 27 -4.25 17.00 -5.42
N ASP A 28 -4.12 18.13 -4.75
CA ASP A 28 -3.25 18.26 -3.58
C ASP A 28 -3.66 17.28 -2.46
N SER A 29 -4.95 17.01 -2.30
CA SER A 29 -5.44 16.01 -1.33
C SER A 29 -4.91 14.60 -1.62
N ASP A 30 -4.84 14.23 -2.90
CA ASP A 30 -4.40 12.90 -3.32
C ASP A 30 -2.87 12.81 -3.19
N GLN A 31 -2.16 13.94 -3.33
CA GLN A 31 -0.72 14.02 -3.11
C GLN A 31 -0.36 13.82 -1.64
N VAL A 32 -1.13 14.40 -0.71
CA VAL A 32 -0.93 14.19 0.73
C VAL A 32 -1.04 12.70 1.10
N ILE A 33 -2.03 12.00 0.54
CA ILE A 33 -2.20 10.55 0.78
C ILE A 33 -1.01 9.74 0.23
N LEU A 34 -0.51 10.12 -0.96
CA LEU A 34 0.68 9.48 -1.54
C LEU A 34 1.92 9.71 -0.66
N ASP A 35 2.11 10.93 -0.18
CA ASP A 35 3.22 11.30 0.70
C ASP A 35 3.16 10.49 2.01
N GLU A 36 2.01 10.45 2.67
CA GLU A 36 1.79 9.64 3.88
C GLU A 36 2.06 8.14 3.66
N LEU A 37 1.63 7.60 2.51
CA LEU A 37 1.86 6.19 2.19
C LEU A 37 3.36 5.90 2.00
N VAL A 38 4.07 6.74 1.24
CA VAL A 38 5.51 6.58 1.02
C VAL A 38 6.27 6.71 2.33
N ASP A 39 5.97 7.72 3.14
CA ASP A 39 6.63 7.96 4.44
C ASP A 39 6.31 6.86 5.47
N SER A 40 5.18 6.16 5.33
CA SER A 40 4.85 5.04 6.22
C SER A 40 5.69 3.79 5.95
N VAL A 41 6.05 3.54 4.68
CA VAL A 41 6.72 2.31 4.23
C VAL A 41 8.23 2.50 4.08
N PHE A 42 8.66 3.59 3.48
CA PHE A 42 10.06 3.83 3.13
C PHE A 42 10.79 4.61 4.23
N THR A 43 10.98 3.94 5.37
CA THR A 43 11.76 4.46 6.50
C THR A 43 12.87 3.48 6.87
N ALA A 44 13.86 3.93 7.65
CA ALA A 44 14.92 3.04 8.16
C ALA A 44 14.37 1.79 8.87
N ARG A 45 13.18 1.91 9.47
CA ARG A 45 12.50 0.81 10.17
C ARG A 45 11.98 -0.30 9.25
N CYS A 46 11.90 -0.08 7.94
CA CYS A 46 11.46 -1.14 7.02
C CYS A 46 12.45 -2.31 6.93
N PHE A 47 13.66 -2.13 7.45
CA PHE A 47 14.67 -3.17 7.63
C PHE A 47 14.63 -3.81 9.03
N ASP A 48 13.74 -3.36 9.93
CA ASP A 48 13.55 -3.98 11.24
C ASP A 48 12.86 -5.34 11.08
N ILE A 49 13.22 -6.27 11.96
CA ILE A 49 12.58 -7.58 12.05
C ILE A 49 11.08 -7.37 12.35
N ASN A 50 10.22 -8.09 11.64
CA ASN A 50 8.76 -7.98 11.76
C ASN A 50 8.17 -6.60 11.41
N PHE A 51 8.80 -5.82 10.52
CA PHE A 51 8.19 -4.59 10.04
C PHE A 51 6.81 -4.86 9.42
N GLN A 52 5.76 -4.24 9.99
CA GLN A 52 4.39 -4.35 9.49
C GLN A 52 4.17 -3.40 8.31
N LEU A 53 3.63 -3.93 7.20
CA LEU A 53 3.35 -3.13 6.00
C LEU A 53 2.19 -2.15 6.15
N ALA A 54 1.29 -2.43 7.09
CA ALA A 54 0.17 -1.56 7.41
C ALA A 54 -0.01 -1.50 8.92
N SER A 55 -0.41 -0.34 9.42
CA SER A 55 -0.60 -0.08 10.86
C SER A 55 -1.94 -0.61 11.37
N VAL A 56 -2.28 -1.86 11.04
CA VAL A 56 -3.54 -2.50 11.41
C VAL A 56 -3.31 -3.94 11.89
N ASP A 57 -4.17 -4.41 12.78
CA ASP A 57 -4.06 -5.77 13.31
C ASP A 57 -4.20 -6.81 12.19
N GLY A 58 -3.35 -7.84 12.24
CA GLY A 58 -3.26 -8.85 11.18
C GLY A 58 -2.67 -8.38 9.85
N ALA A 59 -2.05 -7.18 9.79
CA ALA A 59 -1.27 -6.76 8.64
C ALA A 59 -0.05 -7.68 8.41
N PRO A 60 0.35 -7.91 7.15
CA PRO A 60 1.49 -8.75 6.86
C PRO A 60 2.79 -8.05 7.27
N THR A 61 3.70 -8.83 7.86
CA THR A 61 5.06 -8.39 8.15
C THR A 61 5.98 -8.73 6.99
N LEU A 62 6.94 -7.87 6.69
CA LEU A 62 7.95 -8.16 5.66
C LEU A 62 8.75 -9.44 6.00
N PRO A 63 9.22 -10.19 4.98
CA PRO A 63 10.09 -11.34 5.22
C PRO A 63 11.48 -10.88 5.67
N ASP A 64 12.11 -11.65 6.56
CA ASP A 64 13.43 -11.32 7.10
C ASP A 64 14.56 -11.49 6.07
N GLY A 65 14.41 -12.42 5.13
CA GLY A 65 15.43 -12.65 4.14
C GLY A 65 15.29 -11.78 2.90
N THR A 66 16.45 -11.54 2.28
CA THR A 66 16.61 -10.59 1.17
C THR A 66 16.67 -11.28 -0.19
N SER A 67 16.47 -12.60 -0.23
CA SER A 67 16.51 -13.37 -1.46
C SER A 67 15.22 -13.18 -2.26
N LYS A 68 15.35 -13.14 -3.59
CA LYS A 68 14.21 -13.04 -4.49
C LYS A 68 13.19 -14.15 -4.23
N ASP A 69 13.65 -15.39 -4.07
CA ASP A 69 12.79 -16.56 -3.91
C ASP A 69 12.00 -16.50 -2.59
N GLU A 70 12.61 -16.00 -1.53
CA GLU A 70 11.94 -15.80 -0.24
C GLU A 70 10.89 -14.69 -0.30
N CYS A 71 11.18 -13.58 -0.98
CA CYS A 71 10.16 -12.56 -1.25
C CYS A 71 8.97 -13.13 -2.02
N PHE A 72 9.19 -13.97 -3.04
CA PHE A 72 8.08 -14.61 -3.77
C PHE A 72 7.31 -15.63 -2.93
N ALA A 73 8.01 -16.42 -2.11
CA ALA A 73 7.37 -17.35 -1.19
C ALA A 73 6.51 -16.60 -0.16
N TRP A 74 6.99 -15.48 0.35
CA TRP A 74 6.25 -14.59 1.23
C TRP A 74 5.01 -14.00 0.54
N ILE A 75 5.14 -13.45 -0.68
CA ILE A 75 4.00 -12.96 -1.47
C ILE A 75 2.96 -14.07 -1.67
N ALA A 76 3.39 -15.30 -1.98
CA ALA A 76 2.50 -16.44 -2.18
C ALA A 76 1.82 -16.92 -0.88
N SER A 77 2.40 -16.60 0.28
CA SER A 77 1.82 -16.92 1.60
C SER A 77 0.74 -15.94 2.05
N LEU A 78 0.63 -14.78 1.39
CA LEU A 78 -0.37 -13.77 1.73
C LEU A 78 -1.79 -14.31 1.53
N PRO A 79 -2.74 -13.92 2.39
CA PRO A 79 -4.12 -14.32 2.25
C PRO A 79 -4.72 -13.83 0.92
N SER A 80 -5.63 -14.62 0.35
CA SER A 80 -6.35 -14.24 -0.87
C SER A 80 -7.24 -13.00 -0.69
N HIS A 81 -7.64 -12.73 0.55
CA HIS A 81 -8.42 -11.56 0.92
C HIS A 81 -7.51 -10.52 1.59
N THR A 82 -7.37 -9.36 0.94
CA THR A 82 -6.62 -8.21 1.43
C THR A 82 -7.60 -7.12 1.85
N PRO A 83 -7.83 -6.89 3.16
CA PRO A 83 -8.83 -5.93 3.60
C PRO A 83 -8.44 -4.50 3.21
N PRO A 84 -9.43 -3.61 2.99
CA PRO A 84 -9.20 -2.21 2.59
C PRO A 84 -8.40 -1.42 3.64
N THR A 85 -8.42 -1.89 4.89
CA THR A 85 -7.65 -1.33 6.00
C THR A 85 -6.14 -1.42 5.80
N TRP A 86 -5.64 -2.34 4.97
CA TRP A 86 -4.22 -2.42 4.63
C TRP A 86 -3.72 -1.23 3.81
N VAL A 87 -4.62 -0.52 3.14
CA VAL A 87 -4.31 0.69 2.36
C VAL A 87 -4.89 1.96 3.00
N GLY A 88 -5.18 1.90 4.31
CA GLY A 88 -5.67 3.05 5.08
C GLY A 88 -7.15 3.39 4.90
N LEU A 89 -7.92 2.55 4.22
CA LEU A 89 -9.36 2.74 4.07
C LEU A 89 -10.14 2.09 5.21
N GLY A 90 -11.32 2.64 5.53
CA GLY A 90 -12.22 2.03 6.51
C GLY A 90 -12.76 0.66 6.07
N ALA A 91 -13.17 -0.16 7.03
CA ALA A 91 -13.77 -1.47 6.75
C ALA A 91 -15.09 -1.37 5.96
N ASP A 92 -15.76 -0.22 6.06
CA ASP A 92 -16.97 0.16 5.30
C ASP A 92 -16.71 0.33 3.80
N ALA A 93 -15.45 0.48 3.37
CA ALA A 93 -15.11 0.64 1.96
C ALA A 93 -15.52 -0.58 1.10
N GLU A 94 -15.47 -1.79 1.64
CA GLU A 94 -15.92 -3.00 0.93
C GLU A 94 -17.44 -3.04 0.78
N GLU A 95 -18.19 -2.61 1.81
CA GLU A 95 -19.65 -2.49 1.75
C GLU A 95 -20.04 -1.47 0.69
N ALA A 96 -19.43 -0.27 0.73
CA ALA A 96 -19.65 0.77 -0.27
C ALA A 96 -19.30 0.29 -1.69
N ARG A 97 -18.26 -0.53 -1.85
CA ARG A 97 -17.89 -1.14 -3.13
C ARG A 97 -18.95 -2.13 -3.61
N ALA A 98 -19.44 -3.01 -2.74
CA ALA A 98 -20.46 -3.99 -3.06
C ALA A 98 -21.77 -3.32 -3.51
N GLU A 99 -22.20 -2.27 -2.81
CA GLU A 99 -23.37 -1.47 -3.20
C GLU A 99 -23.23 -0.86 -4.59
N ARG A 100 -22.05 -0.30 -4.90
CA ARG A 100 -21.79 0.31 -6.22
C ARG A 100 -21.81 -0.71 -7.33
N ILE A 101 -21.25 -1.91 -7.10
CA ILE A 101 -21.29 -3.02 -8.05
C ILE A 101 -22.75 -3.47 -8.27
N ALA A 102 -23.53 -3.64 -7.21
CA ALA A 102 -24.93 -4.02 -7.30
C ALA A 102 -25.75 -3.01 -8.13
N LYS A 103 -25.60 -1.71 -7.84
CA LYS A 103 -26.24 -0.63 -8.63
C LYS A 103 -25.82 -0.67 -10.10
N SER A 104 -24.54 -0.93 -10.39
CA SER A 104 -24.03 -1.03 -11.76
C SER A 104 -24.62 -2.23 -12.53
N ILE A 105 -24.76 -3.38 -11.88
CA ILE A 105 -25.34 -4.58 -12.49
C ILE A 105 -26.82 -4.36 -12.80
N ILE A 106 -27.60 -3.83 -11.84
CA ILE A 106 -29.02 -3.52 -12.04
C ILE A 106 -29.21 -2.55 -13.22
N GLY A 107 -28.37 -1.50 -13.29
CA GLY A 107 -28.42 -0.54 -14.39
C GLY A 107 -28.16 -1.18 -15.76
N LYS A 108 -27.21 -2.12 -15.85
CA LYS A 108 -26.89 -2.84 -17.10
C LYS A 108 -28.00 -3.81 -17.53
N VAL A 109 -28.63 -4.50 -16.58
CA VAL A 109 -29.70 -5.46 -16.88
C VAL A 109 -31.00 -4.74 -17.23
N GLY A 110 -31.31 -3.63 -16.56
CA GLY A 110 -32.51 -2.82 -16.86
C GLY A 110 -32.44 -2.03 -18.16
N SER A 111 -31.26 -1.93 -18.79
CA SER A 111 -31.07 -1.29 -20.10
C SER A 111 -31.12 -2.28 -21.29
N VAL A 112 -31.41 -3.56 -21.05
CA VAL A 112 -31.56 -4.61 -22.08
C VAL A 112 -33.04 -4.85 -22.36
#